data_AF-A0A931XKP1-F1
#
_entry.id   AF-A0A931XKP1-F1
#
_cell.length_a   1.000
_cell.length_b   1.000
_cell.length_c   1.000
_cell.angle_alpha   90.00
_cell.angle_beta   90.00
_cell.angle_gamma   90.00
#
_symmetry.space_group_name_H-M   'P 1'
#
loop_
_entity.id
_entity.type
_entity.pdbx_description
1 polymer ?
#
loop_
_entity_poly.entity_id
_entity_poly.type
_entity_poly.pdbx_seq_one_letter_code
_entity_poly.pdbx_strand_id
1 'polypeptide(L)'
;MAELGLIVDLVVVAAAALVGGGAARLLRQPTMVGYIVAGIAIGPYTPGPIGDVARVRTLAEVGVVLLMFTIGVELSLTRLAMVRDVAVYGGALQIVLTAAVGAVLGGWLGLPLAAALLFGAIVALSSTVVALRVLADRGQLGALHGRVALGVCLVQDLAVVPLIVVLPALGGPPEQLVGEVALALAKAAAILAIAYWLGGVLVPRVMQAIAAAQSRELFLLATIGLALGTALVASAFGLSLAVGAFLAGLVVSESEVRHRLTGHAARPAVRRAERRGAAGDTGGRGGGEGADHGDHRSRFRLHAARRRRGRPGGGAGRRDVVRRSGPRHAGGAAARRRLRAAAGRGAAEHARDAAALPARAHRRRPAAPRPGAALDTARRRGG
;
A
#
# COMPACT_ATOMS: atom_id res chain seq x y z
N MET A 1 20.29 -24.21 -28.31
CA MET A 1 18.90 -24.65 -28.12
C MET A 1 18.37 -24.46 -26.70
N ALA A 2 19.21 -24.48 -25.65
CA ALA A 2 18.75 -24.26 -24.26
C ALA A 2 18.12 -22.88 -24.00
N GLU A 3 18.64 -21.80 -24.60
CA GLU A 3 18.07 -20.45 -24.45
C GLU A 3 16.70 -20.28 -25.10
N LEU A 4 16.47 -20.93 -26.25
CA LEU A 4 15.14 -20.96 -26.88
C LEU A 4 14.13 -21.72 -26.01
N GLY A 5 14.58 -22.66 -25.17
CA GLY A 5 13.71 -23.42 -24.28
C GLY A 5 12.96 -22.53 -23.28
N LEU A 6 13.63 -21.56 -22.65
CA LEU A 6 12.97 -20.63 -21.72
C LEU A 6 11.94 -19.74 -22.43
N ILE A 7 12.26 -19.27 -23.63
CA ILE A 7 11.36 -18.43 -24.42
C ILE A 7 10.12 -19.23 -24.84
N VAL A 8 10.32 -20.47 -25.31
CA VAL A 8 9.22 -21.37 -25.66
C VAL A 8 8.35 -21.67 -24.45
N ASP A 9 8.94 -21.99 -23.30
CA ASP A 9 8.21 -22.21 -22.05
C ASP A 9 7.37 -20.99 -21.68
N LEU A 10 7.94 -19.78 -21.79
CA LEU A 10 7.23 -18.53 -21.51
C LEU A 10 6.05 -18.31 -22.46
N VAL A 11 6.26 -18.53 -23.76
CA VAL A 11 5.21 -18.38 -24.78
C VAL A 11 4.08 -19.37 -24.54
N VAL A 12 4.41 -20.64 -24.24
CA VAL A 12 3.42 -21.68 -23.94
C VAL A 12 2.65 -21.34 -22.66
N VAL A 13 3.34 -20.97 -21.58
CA VAL A 13 2.70 -20.57 -20.31
C VAL A 13 1.81 -19.34 -20.51
N ALA A 14 2.26 -18.33 -21.25
CA ALA A 14 1.48 -17.13 -21.53
C ALA A 14 0.25 -17.42 -22.40
N ALA A 15 0.40 -18.23 -23.44
CA ALA A 15 -0.71 -18.65 -24.30
C ALA A 15 -1.75 -19.46 -23.50
N ALA A 16 -1.30 -20.45 -22.72
CA ALA A 16 -2.15 -21.25 -21.86
C ALA A 16 -2.88 -20.39 -20.82
N ALA A 17 -2.17 -19.46 -20.16
CA ALA A 17 -2.76 -18.52 -19.22
C ALA A 17 -3.79 -17.59 -19.88
N LEU A 18 -3.55 -17.14 -21.12
CA LEU A 18 -4.51 -16.32 -21.87
C LEU A 18 -5.78 -17.10 -22.20
N VAL A 19 -5.64 -18.35 -22.66
CA VAL A 19 -6.79 -19.23 -22.95
C VAL A 19 -7.55 -19.57 -21.65
N GLY A 20 -6.85 -20.04 -20.62
CA GLY A 20 -7.46 -20.42 -19.35
C GLY A 20 -8.09 -19.25 -18.60
N GLY A 21 -7.40 -18.12 -18.52
CA GLY A 21 -7.92 -16.89 -17.93
C GLY A 21 -9.11 -16.32 -18.73
N GLY A 22 -9.05 -16.38 -20.07
CA GLY A 22 -10.15 -15.99 -20.94
C GLY A 22 -11.38 -16.88 -20.74
N ALA A 23 -11.19 -18.20 -20.67
CA ALA A 23 -12.25 -19.17 -20.39
C ALA A 23 -12.86 -18.94 -18.99
N ALA A 24 -12.03 -18.76 -17.96
CA ALA A 24 -12.50 -18.44 -16.61
C ALA A 24 -13.34 -17.15 -16.60
N ARG A 25 -12.90 -16.10 -17.30
CA ARG A 25 -13.65 -14.85 -17.43
C ARG A 25 -14.99 -15.05 -18.15
N LEU A 26 -15.03 -15.87 -19.20
CA LEU A 26 -16.26 -16.21 -19.92
C LEU A 26 -17.27 -16.94 -19.02
N LEU A 27 -16.76 -17.81 -18.14
CA LEU A 27 -17.53 -18.52 -17.11
C LEU A 27 -17.84 -17.68 -15.87
N ARG A 28 -17.48 -16.38 -15.86
CA ARG A 28 -17.63 -15.46 -14.72
C ARG A 28 -16.89 -15.92 -13.44
N GLN A 29 -15.80 -16.65 -13.62
CA GLN A 29 -14.90 -17.09 -12.55
C GLN A 29 -13.69 -16.15 -12.41
N PRO A 30 -13.02 -16.10 -11.24
CA PRO A 30 -11.76 -15.39 -11.08
C PRO A 30 -10.70 -15.92 -12.06
N THR A 31 -9.97 -15.02 -12.72
CA THR A 31 -8.95 -15.36 -13.73
C THR A 31 -7.85 -16.27 -13.18
N MET A 32 -7.49 -16.12 -11.90
CA MET A 32 -6.56 -17.01 -11.20
C MET A 32 -6.93 -18.48 -11.28
N VAL A 33 -8.23 -18.82 -11.23
CA VAL A 33 -8.69 -20.21 -11.38
C VAL A 33 -8.34 -20.72 -12.77
N GLY A 34 -8.54 -19.88 -13.79
CA GLY A 34 -8.17 -20.19 -15.18
C GLY A 34 -6.67 -20.39 -15.36
N TYR A 35 -5.83 -19.58 -14.71
CA TYR A 35 -4.37 -19.72 -14.75
C TYR A 35 -3.90 -21.02 -14.09
N ILE A 36 -4.49 -21.41 -12.96
CA ILE A 36 -4.17 -22.67 -12.27
C ILE A 36 -4.56 -23.87 -13.14
N VAL A 37 -5.78 -23.88 -13.68
CA VAL A 37 -6.25 -24.96 -14.56
C VAL A 37 -5.40 -25.06 -15.82
N ALA A 38 -5.05 -23.92 -16.44
CA ALA A 38 -4.13 -23.89 -17.57
C ALA A 38 -2.76 -24.46 -17.22
N GLY A 39 -2.20 -24.08 -16.06
CA GLY A 39 -0.93 -24.60 -15.56
C GLY A 39 -0.95 -26.11 -15.31
N ILE A 40 -2.04 -26.66 -14.77
CA ILE A 40 -2.23 -28.11 -14.62
C ILE A 40 -2.27 -28.79 -16.00
N ALA A 41 -3.00 -28.20 -16.95
CA ALA A 41 -3.15 -28.74 -18.30
C ALA A 41 -1.85 -28.76 -19.12
N ILE A 42 -0.93 -27.82 -18.90
CA ILE A 42 0.41 -27.82 -19.54
C ILE A 42 1.51 -28.41 -18.64
N GLY A 43 1.14 -28.87 -17.45
CA GLY A 43 2.08 -29.42 -16.47
C GLY A 43 2.46 -30.87 -16.75
N PRO A 44 3.43 -31.43 -15.99
CA PRO A 44 3.94 -32.80 -16.20
C PRO A 44 2.88 -33.89 -16.00
N TYR A 45 1.74 -33.55 -15.41
CA TYR A 45 0.63 -34.47 -15.14
C TYR A 45 -0.37 -34.59 -16.30
N THR A 46 -0.17 -33.85 -17.39
CA THR A 46 -1.00 -33.92 -18.60
C THR A 46 -0.16 -34.43 -19.78
N PRO A 47 -0.68 -35.30 -20.66
CA PRO A 47 0.06 -35.77 -21.83
C PRO A 47 0.43 -34.61 -22.76
N GLY A 48 1.73 -34.43 -23.06
CA GLY A 48 2.19 -33.39 -23.97
C GLY A 48 3.66 -33.00 -23.75
N PRO A 49 4.16 -31.97 -24.46
CA PRO A 49 5.48 -31.41 -24.22
C PRO A 49 5.55 -30.80 -22.82
N ILE A 50 6.43 -31.33 -21.97
CA ILE A 50 6.62 -30.87 -20.60
C ILE A 50 7.75 -29.84 -20.59
N GLY A 51 7.39 -28.59 -20.27
CA GLY A 51 8.37 -27.52 -20.03
C GLY A 51 9.17 -27.77 -18.74
N ASP A 52 10.30 -27.09 -18.59
CA ASP A 52 11.14 -27.25 -17.40
C ASP A 52 10.49 -26.57 -16.18
N VAL A 53 9.88 -27.38 -15.32
CA VAL A 53 9.15 -26.92 -14.13
C VAL A 53 10.05 -26.10 -13.20
N ALA A 54 11.35 -26.41 -13.11
CA ALA A 54 12.27 -25.67 -12.25
C ALA A 54 12.49 -24.25 -12.78
N ARG A 55 12.66 -24.09 -14.10
CA ARG A 55 12.77 -22.77 -14.74
C ARG A 55 11.50 -21.93 -14.59
N VAL A 56 10.34 -22.55 -14.84
CA VAL A 56 9.05 -21.87 -14.69
C VAL A 56 8.81 -21.47 -13.23
N ARG A 57 9.21 -22.29 -12.26
CA ARG A 57 9.09 -21.98 -10.83
C ARG A 57 9.90 -20.75 -10.44
N THR A 58 11.16 -20.67 -10.82
CA THR A 58 12.01 -19.50 -10.52
C THR A 58 11.41 -18.22 -11.10
N LEU A 59 10.87 -18.29 -12.32
CA LEU A 59 10.21 -17.15 -12.94
C LEU A 59 8.90 -16.77 -12.24
N ALA A 60 8.13 -17.76 -11.79
CA ALA A 60 6.92 -17.54 -11.01
C ALA A 60 7.21 -16.85 -9.66
N GLU A 61 8.31 -17.21 -8.99
CA GLU A 61 8.74 -16.56 -7.75
C GLU A 61 9.06 -15.07 -7.97
N VAL A 62 9.75 -14.73 -9.07
CA VAL A 62 9.98 -13.32 -9.46
C VAL A 62 8.65 -12.60 -9.74
N GLY A 63 7.74 -13.25 -10.47
CA GLY A 63 6.41 -12.69 -10.73
C GLY A 63 5.60 -12.41 -9.46
N VAL A 64 5.66 -13.32 -8.47
CA VAL A 64 5.04 -13.14 -7.16
C VAL A 64 5.68 -11.99 -6.39
N VAL A 65 7.01 -11.86 -6.41
CA VAL A 65 7.71 -10.72 -5.79
C VAL A 65 7.24 -9.40 -6.39
N LEU A 66 7.20 -9.27 -7.71
CA LEU A 66 6.76 -8.04 -8.39
C LEU A 66 5.28 -7.73 -8.11
N LEU A 67 4.42 -8.76 -8.10
CA LEU A 67 3.01 -8.62 -7.77
C LEU A 67 2.82 -8.12 -6.34
N MET A 68 3.45 -8.76 -5.37
CA MET A 68 3.32 -8.41 -3.96
C MET A 68 3.91 -7.04 -3.66
N PHE A 69 5.02 -6.69 -4.30
CA PHE A 69 5.57 -5.34 -4.26
C PHE A 69 4.58 -4.30 -4.77
N THR A 70 3.98 -4.54 -5.94
CA THR A 70 2.98 -3.63 -6.53
C THR A 70 1.80 -3.43 -5.61
N ILE A 71 1.25 -4.51 -5.05
CA ILE A 71 0.17 -4.43 -4.05
C ILE A 71 0.63 -3.64 -2.82
N GLY A 72 1.86 -3.83 -2.36
CA GLY A 72 2.45 -3.07 -1.26
C GLY A 72 2.50 -1.56 -1.54
N VAL A 73 2.86 -1.15 -2.77
CA VAL A 73 2.91 0.27 -3.18
C VAL A 73 1.52 0.90 -3.25
N GLU A 74 0.50 0.14 -3.67
CA GLU A 74 -0.88 0.63 -3.76
C GLU A 74 -1.55 0.83 -2.38
N LEU A 75 -0.98 0.24 -1.33
CA LEU A 75 -1.54 0.28 0.01
C LEU A 75 -1.01 1.45 0.85
N SER A 76 -1.78 1.79 1.88
CA SER A 76 -1.42 2.84 2.83
C SER A 76 -1.21 2.24 4.20
N LEU A 77 0.00 2.37 4.74
CA LEU A 77 0.36 1.98 6.10
C LEU A 77 -0.56 2.63 7.15
N THR A 78 -0.90 3.91 6.97
CA THR A 78 -1.85 4.61 7.85
C THR A 78 -3.22 3.94 7.89
N ARG A 79 -3.70 3.45 6.73
CA ARG A 79 -5.00 2.77 6.63
C ARG A 79 -4.98 1.37 7.20
N LEU A 80 -3.84 0.68 7.11
CA LEU A 80 -3.64 -0.63 7.72
C LEU A 80 -3.53 -0.52 9.25
N ALA A 81 -2.88 0.53 9.76
CA ALA A 81 -2.77 0.80 11.18
C ALA A 81 -4.13 0.98 11.87
N MET A 82 -5.14 1.47 11.15
CA MET A 82 -6.52 1.62 11.66
C MET A 82 -7.20 0.28 11.99
N VAL A 83 -6.75 -0.82 11.38
CA VAL A 83 -7.32 -2.16 11.60
C VAL A 83 -6.35 -3.10 12.33
N ARG A 84 -5.24 -2.57 12.85
CA ARG A 84 -4.13 -3.37 13.41
C ARG A 84 -4.60 -4.30 14.53
N ASP A 85 -5.48 -3.83 15.41
CA ASP A 85 -5.87 -4.60 16.60
C ASP A 85 -6.73 -5.80 16.17
N VAL A 86 -7.67 -5.58 15.25
CA VAL A 86 -8.48 -6.65 14.65
C VAL A 86 -7.62 -7.62 13.84
N ALA A 87 -6.65 -7.12 13.08
CA ALA A 87 -5.74 -7.94 12.29
C ALA A 87 -4.84 -8.83 13.16
N VAL A 88 -4.18 -8.25 14.17
CA VAL A 88 -3.23 -8.96 15.05
C VAL A 88 -3.95 -9.93 15.97
N TYR A 89 -4.91 -9.45 16.77
CA TYR A 89 -5.59 -10.31 17.73
C TYR A 89 -6.57 -11.26 17.03
N GLY A 90 -7.32 -10.77 16.04
CA GLY A 90 -8.25 -11.59 15.28
C GLY A 90 -7.54 -12.61 14.40
N GLY A 91 -6.42 -12.24 13.77
CA GLY A 91 -5.60 -13.17 12.99
C GLY A 91 -4.95 -14.25 13.84
N ALA A 92 -4.33 -13.87 14.97
CA ALA A 92 -3.76 -14.83 15.91
C ALA A 92 -4.83 -15.80 16.46
N LEU A 93 -5.99 -15.28 16.85
CA LEU A 93 -7.11 -16.09 17.31
C LEU A 93 -7.61 -17.04 16.20
N GLN A 94 -7.76 -16.54 14.97
CA GLN A 94 -8.15 -17.37 13.84
C GLN A 94 -7.16 -18.50 13.59
N ILE A 95 -5.85 -18.22 13.59
CA ILE A 95 -4.82 -19.25 13.40
C ILE A 95 -4.96 -20.35 14.45
N VAL A 96 -5.04 -19.98 15.72
CA VAL A 96 -5.15 -20.93 16.84
C VAL A 96 -6.43 -21.76 16.73
N LEU A 97 -7.58 -21.12 16.47
CA LEU A 97 -8.86 -21.82 16.37
C LEU A 97 -8.90 -22.76 15.17
N THR A 98 -8.45 -22.31 13.99
CA THR A 98 -8.42 -23.15 12.79
C THR A 98 -7.42 -24.31 12.95
N ALA A 99 -6.27 -24.06 13.59
CA ALA A 99 -5.30 -25.11 13.88
C ALA A 99 -5.85 -26.15 14.86
N ALA A 100 -6.55 -25.70 15.91
CA ALA A 100 -7.18 -26.61 16.87
C ALA A 100 -8.27 -27.46 16.21
N VAL A 101 -9.14 -26.86 15.40
CA VAL A 101 -10.17 -27.60 14.64
C VAL A 101 -9.51 -28.63 13.71
N GLY A 102 -8.49 -28.23 12.96
CA GLY A 102 -7.77 -29.14 12.08
C GLY A 102 -7.09 -30.28 12.87
N ALA A 103 -6.48 -30.00 14.02
CA ALA A 103 -5.87 -31.04 14.86
C ALA A 103 -6.90 -32.04 15.39
N VAL A 104 -8.09 -31.59 15.79
CA VAL A 104 -9.19 -32.49 16.20
C VAL A 104 -9.60 -33.38 15.02
N LEU A 105 -9.77 -32.81 13.82
CA LEU A 105 -10.07 -33.58 12.62
C LEU A 105 -8.97 -34.59 12.28
N GLY A 106 -7.70 -34.21 12.44
CA GLY A 106 -6.56 -35.10 12.27
C GLY A 106 -6.59 -36.28 13.23
N GLY A 107 -6.94 -36.04 14.49
CA GLY A 107 -7.14 -37.10 15.48
C GLY A 107 -8.28 -38.05 15.10
N TRP A 108 -9.38 -37.53 14.56
CA TRP A 108 -10.50 -38.34 14.04
C TRP A 108 -10.11 -39.20 12.84
N LEU A 109 -9.14 -38.76 12.04
CA LEU A 109 -8.55 -39.51 10.94
C LEU A 109 -7.53 -40.57 11.41
N GLY A 110 -7.30 -40.69 12.72
CA GLY A 110 -6.33 -41.63 13.29
C GLY A 110 -4.87 -41.19 13.16
N LEU A 111 -4.60 -39.90 12.90
CA LEU A 111 -3.24 -39.39 12.85
C LEU A 111 -2.62 -39.35 14.26
N PRO A 112 -1.32 -39.68 14.41
CA PRO A 112 -0.61 -39.49 15.68
C PRO A 112 -0.60 -38.00 16.05
N LEU A 113 -0.51 -37.68 17.34
CA LEU A 113 -0.67 -36.31 17.86
C LEU A 113 0.17 -35.27 17.10
N ALA A 114 1.45 -35.55 16.87
CA ALA A 114 2.34 -34.64 16.13
C ALA A 114 1.86 -34.41 14.69
N ALA A 115 1.38 -35.45 13.99
CA ALA A 115 0.85 -35.34 12.64
C ALA A 115 -0.51 -34.63 12.61
N ALA A 116 -1.36 -34.84 13.62
CA ALA A 116 -2.63 -34.13 13.77
C ALA A 116 -2.40 -32.62 14.02
N LEU A 117 -1.45 -32.26 14.88
CA LEU A 117 -1.06 -30.86 15.12
C LEU A 117 -0.47 -30.21 13.86
N LEU A 118 0.39 -30.93 13.13
CA LEU A 118 0.90 -30.50 11.83
C LEU A 118 -0.22 -30.30 10.81
N PHE A 119 -1.17 -31.22 10.75
CA PHE A 119 -2.32 -31.11 9.86
C PHE A 119 -3.16 -29.87 10.19
N GLY A 120 -3.43 -29.62 11.47
CA GLY A 120 -4.09 -28.39 11.93
C GLY A 120 -3.33 -27.12 11.55
N ALA A 121 -2.02 -27.12 11.78
CA ALA A 121 -1.11 -26.05 11.38
C ALA A 121 -1.22 -25.73 9.87
N ILE A 122 -1.24 -26.74 9.00
CA ILE A 122 -1.39 -26.57 7.55
C ILE A 122 -2.76 -26.00 7.19
N VAL A 123 -3.83 -26.49 7.82
CA VAL A 123 -5.22 -26.04 7.57
C VAL A 123 -5.44 -24.59 8.01
N ALA A 124 -4.69 -24.11 9.02
CA ALA A 124 -4.82 -22.75 9.52
C ALA A 124 -4.22 -21.68 8.60
N LEU A 125 -3.29 -22.05 7.72
CA LEU A 125 -2.58 -21.14 6.83
C LEU A 125 -3.40 -20.85 5.56
N SER A 126 -3.36 -19.60 5.12
CA SER A 126 -4.03 -19.17 3.88
C SER A 126 -3.03 -18.82 2.79
N SER A 127 -3.49 -18.79 1.53
CA SER A 127 -2.67 -18.30 0.43
C SER A 127 -2.83 -16.78 0.27
N THR A 128 -1.87 -16.03 0.83
CA THR A 128 -1.83 -14.56 0.77
C THR A 128 -1.87 -14.03 -0.67
N VAL A 129 -1.04 -14.59 -1.57
CA VAL A 129 -0.96 -14.16 -2.97
C VAL A 129 -2.30 -14.26 -3.67
N VAL A 130 -2.99 -15.39 -3.53
CA VAL A 130 -4.28 -15.64 -4.19
C VAL A 130 -5.36 -14.74 -3.59
N ALA A 131 -5.47 -14.68 -2.27
CA ALA A 131 -6.46 -13.87 -1.58
C ALA A 131 -6.33 -12.38 -1.94
N LEU A 132 -5.12 -11.83 -1.84
CA LEU A 132 -4.87 -10.43 -2.16
C LEU A 132 -5.07 -10.14 -3.64
N ARG A 133 -4.69 -11.06 -4.54
CA ARG A 133 -4.94 -10.90 -5.97
C ARG A 133 -6.42 -10.84 -6.30
N VAL A 134 -7.24 -11.71 -5.71
CA VAL A 134 -8.70 -11.71 -5.92
C VAL A 134 -9.32 -10.39 -5.42
N LEU A 135 -8.85 -9.88 -4.28
CA LEU A 135 -9.29 -8.58 -3.77
C LEU A 135 -8.84 -7.42 -4.67
N ALA A 136 -7.62 -7.49 -5.21
CA ALA A 136 -7.07 -6.50 -6.14
C ALA A 136 -7.88 -6.44 -7.44
N ASP A 137 -8.14 -7.59 -8.06
CA ASP A 137 -8.91 -7.71 -9.31
C ASP A 137 -10.35 -7.18 -9.16
N ARG A 138 -10.89 -7.19 -7.93
CA ARG A 138 -12.20 -6.63 -7.58
C ARG A 138 -12.17 -5.16 -7.14
N GLY A 139 -10.99 -4.54 -7.04
CA GLY A 139 -10.82 -3.19 -6.50
C GLY A 139 -11.17 -3.06 -5.02
N GLN A 140 -11.11 -4.17 -4.26
CA GLN A 140 -11.57 -4.26 -2.86
C GLN A 140 -10.45 -4.16 -1.82
N LEU A 141 -9.17 -4.08 -2.24
CA LEU A 141 -8.02 -3.94 -1.32
C LEU A 141 -8.16 -2.76 -0.35
N GLY A 142 -8.74 -1.65 -0.82
CA GLY A 142 -8.93 -0.45 -0.03
C GLY A 142 -10.10 -0.51 0.96
N ALA A 143 -10.99 -1.50 0.87
CA ALA A 143 -12.17 -1.63 1.73
C ALA A 143 -11.81 -2.13 3.14
N LEU A 144 -12.71 -1.97 4.12
CA LEU A 144 -12.47 -2.42 5.50
C LEU A 144 -12.11 -3.92 5.56
N HIS A 145 -12.92 -4.77 4.93
CA HIS A 145 -12.67 -6.21 4.88
C HIS A 145 -11.36 -6.55 4.16
N GLY A 146 -10.98 -5.78 3.13
CA GLY A 146 -9.72 -6.00 2.42
C GLY A 146 -8.49 -5.69 3.25
N ARG A 147 -8.53 -4.60 4.02
CA ARG A 147 -7.46 -4.25 4.97
C ARG A 147 -7.36 -5.24 6.12
N VAL A 148 -8.50 -5.70 6.64
CA VAL A 148 -8.53 -6.73 7.70
C VAL A 148 -7.96 -8.04 7.16
N ALA A 149 -8.41 -8.49 5.98
CA ALA A 149 -7.90 -9.70 5.34
C ALA A 149 -6.38 -9.63 5.13
N LEU A 150 -5.89 -8.52 4.61
CA LEU A 150 -4.45 -8.29 4.43
C LEU A 150 -3.70 -8.33 5.76
N GLY A 151 -4.21 -7.66 6.80
CA GLY A 151 -3.59 -7.68 8.12
C GLY A 151 -3.54 -9.09 8.73
N VAL A 152 -4.61 -9.87 8.57
CA VAL A 152 -4.66 -11.28 9.00
C VAL A 152 -3.66 -12.13 8.22
N CYS A 153 -3.59 -11.98 6.89
CA CYS A 153 -2.60 -12.69 6.06
C CYS A 153 -1.17 -12.38 6.48
N LEU A 154 -0.85 -11.12 6.82
CA LEU A 154 0.49 -10.77 7.32
C LEU A 154 0.80 -11.44 8.66
N VAL A 155 -0.19 -11.52 9.56
CA VAL A 155 -0.03 -12.21 10.85
C VAL A 155 0.15 -13.71 10.64
N GLN A 156 -0.58 -14.30 9.69
CA GLN A 156 -0.44 -15.71 9.31
C GLN A 156 0.94 -16.00 8.73
N ASP A 157 1.41 -15.22 7.76
CA ASP A 157 2.73 -15.42 7.16
C ASP A 157 3.85 -15.27 8.21
N LEU A 158 3.68 -14.38 9.18
CA LEU A 158 4.61 -14.22 10.30
C LEU A 158 4.58 -15.41 11.27
N ALA A 159 3.40 -15.99 11.49
CA ALA A 159 3.18 -17.14 12.35
C ALA A 159 3.76 -18.45 11.78
N VAL A 160 4.05 -18.50 10.47
CA VAL A 160 4.71 -19.66 9.85
C VAL A 160 6.08 -19.93 10.47
N VAL A 161 6.86 -18.89 10.79
CA VAL A 161 8.20 -19.05 11.38
C VAL A 161 8.14 -19.80 12.72
N PRO A 162 7.43 -19.31 13.77
CA PRO A 162 7.35 -20.05 15.03
C PRO A 162 6.70 -21.42 14.85
N LEU A 163 5.74 -21.57 13.93
CA LEU A 163 5.10 -22.85 13.63
C LEU A 163 6.13 -23.88 13.12
N ILE A 164 6.95 -23.52 12.13
CA ILE A 164 8.00 -24.38 11.58
C ILE A 164 9.05 -24.73 12.65
N VAL A 165 9.39 -23.79 13.54
CA VAL A 165 10.42 -24.05 14.57
C VAL A 165 9.87 -24.92 15.72
N VAL A 166 8.58 -24.79 16.06
CA VAL A 166 7.93 -25.58 17.13
C VAL A 166 7.60 -27.00 16.67
N LEU A 167 7.27 -27.21 15.40
CA LEU A 167 6.87 -28.50 14.83
C LEU A 167 7.84 -29.65 15.14
N PRO A 168 9.17 -29.51 14.94
CA PRO A 168 10.14 -30.56 15.29
C PRO A 168 10.16 -30.89 16.79
N ALA A 169 9.98 -29.89 17.66
CA ALA A 169 9.99 -30.07 19.12
C ALA A 169 8.78 -30.90 19.62
N LEU A 170 7.68 -30.94 18.86
CA LEU A 170 6.51 -31.76 19.17
C LEU A 170 6.73 -33.26 18.89
N GLY A 171 7.78 -33.62 18.15
CA GLY A 171 8.18 -35.00 17.91
C GLY A 171 9.18 -35.55 18.95
N GLY A 172 9.69 -34.70 19.84
CA GLY A 172 10.68 -35.07 20.86
C GLY A 172 10.07 -35.64 22.14
N PRO A 173 10.91 -36.14 23.07
CA PRO A 173 10.46 -36.62 24.38
C PRO A 173 9.75 -35.50 25.17
N PRO A 174 8.63 -35.78 25.87
CA PRO A 174 7.85 -34.77 26.58
C PRO A 174 8.63 -34.06 27.68
N GLU A 175 9.67 -34.69 28.23
CA GLU A 175 10.53 -34.14 29.30
C GLU A 175 11.37 -32.93 28.84
N GLN A 176 11.67 -32.82 27.53
CA GLN A 176 12.49 -31.75 26.96
C GLN A 176 11.66 -30.70 26.20
N LEU A 177 10.37 -30.99 26.00
CA LEU A 177 9.47 -30.24 25.12
C LEU A 177 9.34 -28.76 25.53
N VAL A 178 9.29 -28.46 26.84
CA VAL A 178 9.23 -27.07 27.33
C VAL A 178 10.51 -26.29 26.97
N GLY A 179 11.68 -26.91 27.16
CA GLY A 179 12.97 -26.29 26.85
C GLY A 179 13.19 -26.08 25.35
N GLU A 180 12.84 -27.10 24.55
CA GLU A 180 12.92 -27.02 23.09
C GLU A 180 11.96 -25.99 22.50
N VAL A 181 10.72 -25.93 22.99
CA VAL A 181 9.73 -24.93 22.57
C VAL A 181 10.15 -23.53 23.00
N ALA A 182 10.68 -23.35 24.22
CA ALA A 182 11.18 -22.04 24.67
C ALA A 182 12.35 -21.55 23.80
N LEU A 183 13.31 -22.42 23.50
CA LEU A 183 14.43 -22.11 22.60
C LEU A 183 13.97 -21.83 21.17
N ALA A 184 13.00 -22.60 20.68
CA ALA A 184 12.36 -22.40 19.38
C ALA A 184 11.70 -21.02 19.27
N LEU A 185 10.92 -20.63 20.26
CA LEU A 185 10.28 -19.32 20.32
C LEU A 185 11.29 -18.19 20.46
N ALA A 186 12.37 -18.37 21.23
CA ALA A 186 13.44 -17.39 21.33
C ALA A 186 14.15 -17.15 19.98
N LYS A 187 14.44 -18.24 19.24
CA LYS A 187 15.01 -18.15 17.89
C LYS A 187 14.05 -17.44 16.93
N ALA A 188 12.77 -17.80 16.94
CA ALA A 188 11.75 -17.14 16.11
C ALA A 188 11.65 -15.64 16.43
N ALA A 189 11.64 -15.27 17.72
CA ALA A 189 11.59 -13.87 18.15
C ALA A 189 12.85 -13.08 17.70
N ALA A 190 14.04 -13.68 17.80
CA ALA A 190 15.28 -13.07 17.33
C ALA A 190 15.26 -12.82 15.81
N ILE A 191 14.85 -13.83 15.03
CA ILE A 191 14.68 -13.74 13.58
C ILE A 191 13.72 -12.61 13.21
N LEU A 192 12.55 -12.55 13.86
CA LEU A 192 11.53 -11.54 13.64
C LEU A 192 12.02 -10.12 14.00
N ALA A 193 12.74 -9.98 15.11
CA ALA A 193 13.31 -8.71 15.54
C ALA A 193 14.37 -8.18 14.56
N ILE A 194 15.24 -9.05 14.06
CA ILE A 194 16.25 -8.69 13.05
C ILE A 194 15.57 -8.28 11.74
N ALA A 195 14.59 -9.06 11.28
CA ALA A 195 13.84 -8.75 10.06
C ALA A 195 13.09 -7.41 10.17
N TYR A 196 12.44 -7.15 11.31
CA TYR A 196 11.79 -5.86 11.60
C TYR A 196 12.79 -4.70 11.60
N TRP A 197 13.95 -4.87 12.24
CA TRP A 197 14.99 -3.84 12.28
C TRP A 197 15.58 -3.56 10.90
N LEU A 198 15.90 -4.59 10.11
CA LEU A 198 16.36 -4.42 8.73
C LEU A 198 15.31 -3.71 7.87
N GLY A 199 14.05 -4.16 7.92
CA GLY A 199 12.95 -3.56 7.16
C GLY A 199 12.70 -2.10 7.51
N GLY A 200 12.75 -1.75 8.81
CA GLY A 200 12.51 -0.39 9.29
C GLY A 200 13.68 0.57 9.11
N VAL A 201 14.92 0.07 9.01
CA VAL A 201 16.13 0.91 9.01
C VAL A 201 16.83 0.93 7.66
N LEU A 202 17.05 -0.23 7.04
CA LEU A 202 17.80 -0.34 5.79
C LEU A 202 16.98 0.19 4.61
N VAL A 203 15.71 -0.24 4.52
CA VAL A 203 14.82 0.10 3.39
C VAL A 203 14.61 1.62 3.26
N PRO A 204 14.27 2.38 4.33
CA PRO A 204 14.11 3.82 4.20
C PRO A 204 15.41 4.56 3.87
N ARG A 205 16.56 4.09 4.38
CA ARG A 205 17.87 4.71 4.09
C ARG A 205 18.29 4.54 2.63
N VAL A 206 18.12 3.33 2.10
CA VAL A 206 18.37 3.03 0.69
C VAL A 206 17.48 3.92 -0.19
N MET A 207 16.18 4.01 0.13
CA MET A 207 15.24 4.87 -0.59
C MET A 207 15.61 6.36 -0.54
N GLN A 208 16.06 6.88 0.60
CA GLN A 208 16.52 8.26 0.71
C GLN A 208 17.76 8.53 -0.15
N ALA A 209 18.71 7.60 -0.18
CA ALA A 209 19.90 7.73 -1.01
C ALA A 209 19.57 7.73 -2.52
N ILE A 210 18.63 6.89 -2.93
CA ILE A 210 18.19 6.80 -4.34
C ILE A 210 17.38 8.03 -4.75
N ALA A 211 16.48 8.52 -3.88
CA ALA A 211 15.69 9.73 -4.16
C ALA A 211 16.57 10.98 -4.35
N ALA A 212 17.75 11.01 -3.72
CA ALA A 212 18.73 12.08 -3.89
C ALA A 212 19.40 12.08 -5.29
N ALA A 213 19.41 10.95 -6.00
CA ALA A 213 20.06 10.83 -7.30
C ALA A 213 19.28 11.47 -8.47
N GLN A 214 18.01 11.84 -8.28
CA GLN A 214 17.13 12.56 -9.24
C GLN A 214 17.02 11.96 -10.66
N SER A 215 17.47 10.73 -10.90
CA SER A 215 17.31 10.02 -12.18
C SER A 215 16.15 9.02 -12.12
N ARG A 216 15.25 9.08 -13.12
CA ARG A 216 14.12 8.16 -13.24
C ARG A 216 14.54 6.71 -13.48
N GLU A 217 15.60 6.50 -14.26
CA GLU A 217 16.12 5.16 -14.55
C GLU A 217 16.72 4.53 -13.29
N LEU A 218 17.54 5.28 -12.55
CA LEU A 218 18.10 4.81 -11.27
C LEU A 218 17.01 4.53 -10.25
N PHE A 219 15.95 5.35 -10.22
CA PHE A 219 14.80 5.12 -9.34
C PHE A 219 14.09 3.81 -9.66
N LEU A 220 13.84 3.51 -10.95
CA LEU A 220 13.21 2.25 -11.36
C LEU A 220 14.08 1.04 -11.02
N LEU A 221 15.36 1.06 -11.41
CA LEU A 221 16.29 -0.04 -11.11
C LEU A 221 16.39 -0.30 -9.62
N ALA A 222 16.47 0.77 -8.83
CA ALA A 222 16.64 0.63 -7.40
C ALA A 222 15.34 0.25 -6.69
N THR A 223 14.17 0.59 -7.23
CA THR A 223 12.89 0.09 -6.73
C THR A 223 12.74 -1.42 -6.96
N ILE A 224 13.07 -1.89 -8.16
CA ILE A 224 13.07 -3.33 -8.48
C ILE A 224 14.13 -4.06 -7.64
N GLY A 225 15.34 -3.49 -7.54
CA GLY A 225 16.43 -4.02 -6.73
C GLY A 225 16.07 -4.08 -5.23
N LEU A 226 15.34 -3.09 -4.72
CA LEU A 226 14.83 -3.10 -3.35
C LEU A 226 13.79 -4.20 -3.17
N ALA A 227 12.84 -4.35 -4.09
CA ALA A 227 11.81 -5.38 -4.03
C ALA A 227 12.42 -6.79 -4.00
N LEU A 228 13.38 -7.07 -4.88
CA LEU A 228 14.09 -8.35 -4.94
C LEU A 228 15.03 -8.54 -3.73
N GLY A 229 15.79 -7.52 -3.36
CA GLY A 229 16.74 -7.58 -2.25
C GLY A 229 16.06 -7.81 -0.90
N THR A 230 14.94 -7.12 -0.66
CA THR A 230 14.13 -7.32 0.56
C THR A 230 13.45 -8.68 0.59
N ALA A 231 12.98 -9.19 -0.56
CA ALA A 231 12.48 -10.55 -0.67
C ALA A 231 13.57 -11.58 -0.31
N LEU A 232 14.79 -11.43 -0.85
CA LEU A 232 15.92 -12.32 -0.54
C LEU A 232 16.30 -12.29 0.94
N VAL A 233 16.38 -11.09 1.54
CA VAL A 233 16.63 -10.94 2.97
C VAL A 233 15.53 -11.64 3.79
N ALA A 234 14.27 -11.42 3.45
CA ALA A 234 13.15 -12.07 4.14
C ALA A 234 13.23 -13.61 4.06
N SER A 235 13.55 -14.14 2.88
CA SER A 235 13.75 -15.58 2.65
C SER A 235 14.88 -16.15 3.51
N ALA A 236 15.99 -15.44 3.68
CA ALA A 236 17.09 -15.85 4.55
C ALA A 236 16.68 -15.98 6.03
N PHE A 237 15.61 -15.29 6.44
CA PHE A 237 15.01 -15.37 7.78
C PHE A 237 13.83 -16.35 7.86
N GLY A 238 13.58 -17.15 6.81
CA GLY A 238 12.48 -18.12 6.78
C GLY A 238 11.10 -17.50 6.52
N LEU A 239 11.04 -16.23 6.17
CA LEU A 239 9.81 -15.57 5.71
C LEU A 239 9.62 -15.83 4.21
N SER A 240 8.40 -15.67 3.71
CA SER A 240 8.15 -15.80 2.27
C SER A 240 8.74 -14.62 1.48
N LEU A 241 9.18 -14.89 0.23
CA LEU A 241 9.60 -13.84 -0.72
C LEU A 241 8.50 -12.78 -0.91
N ALA A 242 7.23 -13.23 -0.88
CA ALA A 242 6.04 -12.39 -1.00
C ALA A 242 5.98 -11.33 0.11
N VAL A 243 6.19 -11.70 1.37
CA VAL A 243 6.16 -10.77 2.51
C VAL A 243 7.27 -9.73 2.40
N GLY A 244 8.49 -10.13 2.06
CA GLY A 244 9.62 -9.20 1.92
C GLY A 244 9.35 -8.14 0.84
N ALA A 245 8.90 -8.59 -0.34
CA ALA A 245 8.54 -7.71 -1.44
C ALA A 245 7.38 -6.77 -1.10
N PHE A 246 6.35 -7.31 -0.44
CA PHE A 246 5.19 -6.56 0.01
C PHE A 246 5.56 -5.45 1.00
N LEU A 247 6.39 -5.75 2.00
CA LEU A 247 6.87 -4.78 2.97
C LEU A 247 7.71 -3.68 2.31
N ALA A 248 8.55 -4.04 1.33
CA ALA A 248 9.28 -3.03 0.54
C ALA A 248 8.33 -2.08 -0.20
N GLY A 249 7.28 -2.61 -0.82
CA GLY A 249 6.26 -1.80 -1.48
C GLY A 249 5.56 -0.85 -0.51
N LEU A 250 5.20 -1.32 0.68
CA LEU A 250 4.60 -0.49 1.72
C LEU A 250 5.51 0.66 2.15
N VAL A 251 6.81 0.41 2.34
CA VAL A 251 7.77 1.45 2.71
C VAL A 251 7.94 2.48 1.59
N VAL A 252 7.97 2.03 0.33
CA VAL A 252 8.01 2.91 -0.85
C VAL A 252 6.78 3.80 -0.91
N SER A 253 5.59 3.26 -0.65
CA SER A 253 4.32 4.01 -0.67
C SER A 253 4.34 5.24 0.27
N GLU A 254 4.97 5.13 1.45
CA GLU A 254 5.08 6.25 2.39
C GLU A 254 6.10 7.30 1.97
N SER A 255 7.16 6.89 1.28
CA SER A 255 8.21 7.80 0.82
C SER A 255 7.73 8.77 -0.26
N GLU A 256 6.90 8.31 -1.22
CA GLU A 256 6.26 9.18 -2.22
C GLU A 256 5.29 10.18 -1.58
N VAL A 257 4.51 9.75 -0.59
CA VAL A 257 3.60 10.64 0.16
C VAL A 257 4.38 11.75 0.86
N ARG A 258 5.52 11.41 1.50
CA ARG A 258 6.44 12.40 2.09
C ARG A 258 7.02 13.37 1.06
N HIS A 259 7.38 12.89 -0.14
CA HIS A 259 7.94 13.74 -1.18
C HIS A 259 6.92 14.75 -1.74
N ARG A 260 5.66 14.33 -1.94
CA ARG A 260 4.57 15.23 -2.38
C ARG A 260 4.19 16.27 -1.32
N LEU A 261 4.17 15.88 -0.04
CA LEU A 261 3.88 16.78 1.08
C LEU A 261 4.99 17.83 1.26
N THR A 262 6.25 17.44 1.10
CA THR A 262 7.38 18.38 1.21
C THR A 262 7.45 19.34 0.02
N GLY A 263 7.11 18.88 -1.19
CA GLY A 263 7.08 19.72 -2.40
C GLY A 263 6.01 20.83 -2.38
N HIS A 264 4.90 20.64 -1.67
CA HIS A 264 3.84 21.66 -1.53
C HIS A 264 3.96 22.53 -0.27
N ALA A 265 4.71 22.09 0.74
CA ALA A 265 4.91 22.84 1.99
C ALA A 265 5.88 24.03 1.88
N ALA A 266 6.65 24.15 0.79
CA ALA A 266 7.59 25.26 0.58
C ALA A 266 6.97 26.57 0.04
N ARG A 267 5.68 26.58 -0.35
CA ARG A 267 5.02 27.73 -0.97
C ARG A 267 4.12 28.66 -0.11
N PRO A 268 3.90 28.48 1.21
CA PRO A 268 3.11 29.47 1.97
C PRO A 268 3.90 30.71 2.42
N ALA A 269 5.23 30.66 2.48
CA ALA A 269 6.04 31.74 3.05
C ALA A 269 6.29 32.89 2.05
N VAL A 270 6.52 32.58 0.77
CA VAL A 270 6.82 33.58 -0.27
C VAL A 270 5.59 34.41 -0.64
N ARG A 271 4.40 33.80 -0.70
CA ARG A 271 3.14 34.53 -0.99
C ARG A 271 2.70 35.48 0.13
N ARG A 272 3.17 35.30 1.37
CA ARG A 272 2.91 36.24 2.47
C ARG A 272 3.86 37.44 2.45
N ALA A 273 5.07 37.29 1.91
CA ALA A 273 6.00 38.40 1.70
C ALA A 273 5.53 39.30 0.54
N GLU A 274 5.08 38.73 -0.57
CA GLU A 274 4.57 39.50 -1.72
C GLU A 274 3.29 40.27 -1.40
N ARG A 275 2.36 39.69 -0.62
CA ARG A 275 1.15 40.40 -0.18
C ARG A 275 1.41 41.49 0.87
N ARG A 276 2.50 41.40 1.62
CA ARG A 276 2.93 42.47 2.55
C ARG A 276 3.72 43.57 1.83
N GLY A 277 4.43 43.25 0.75
CA GLY A 277 5.08 44.24 -0.11
C GLY A 277 4.09 45.03 -0.97
N ALA A 278 3.02 44.39 -1.47
CA ALA A 278 2.01 45.05 -2.29
C ALA A 278 0.97 45.87 -1.50
N ALA A 279 0.84 45.65 -0.18
CA ALA A 279 -0.07 46.42 0.68
C ALA A 279 0.56 47.71 1.26
N GLY A 280 1.82 48.01 0.92
CA GLY A 280 2.54 49.19 1.40
C GLY A 280 2.44 50.44 0.52
N ASP A 281 1.77 50.39 -0.64
CA ASP A 281 1.81 51.47 -1.64
C ASP A 281 0.42 51.95 -2.09
N THR A 282 -0.52 52.08 -1.14
CA THR A 282 -1.81 52.76 -1.39
C THR A 282 -2.12 53.73 -0.27
N GLY A 283 -1.42 54.86 -0.26
CA GLY A 283 -1.66 55.94 0.69
C GLY A 283 -1.07 57.26 0.23
N GLY A 284 -1.81 57.99 -0.62
CA GLY A 284 -1.63 59.44 -0.77
C GLY A 284 -1.50 59.95 -2.20
N ARG A 285 -2.61 60.03 -2.95
CA ARG A 285 -2.78 61.03 -4.02
C ARG A 285 -4.23 61.51 -4.09
N GLY A 286 -4.46 62.68 -3.51
CA GLY A 286 -5.37 63.73 -3.98
C GLY A 286 -4.66 65.03 -3.60
N GLY A 287 -4.63 66.12 -4.36
CA GLY A 287 -5.24 66.58 -5.60
C GLY A 287 -4.85 68.07 -5.64
N GLY A 288 -4.54 68.64 -6.80
CA GLY A 288 -4.17 70.06 -6.87
C GLY A 288 -3.69 70.49 -8.26
N GLU A 289 -4.33 71.52 -8.78
CA GLU A 289 -4.30 72.09 -10.13
C GLU A 289 -2.96 72.68 -10.63
N GLY A 290 -2.87 72.81 -11.97
CA GLY A 290 -2.60 74.13 -12.58
C GLY A 290 -1.29 74.35 -13.36
N ALA A 291 -1.46 74.75 -14.63
CA ALA A 291 -0.55 75.51 -15.52
C ALA A 291 0.71 74.78 -16.05
N ASP A 292 0.85 74.53 -17.37
CA ASP A 292 1.14 75.43 -18.50
C ASP A 292 2.66 75.47 -18.85
N HIS A 293 2.93 75.53 -20.17
CA HIS A 293 4.19 75.70 -20.90
C HIS A 293 5.09 74.48 -21.20
N GLY A 294 5.09 74.09 -22.49
CA GLY A 294 6.18 74.47 -23.41
C GLY A 294 7.51 73.71 -23.37
N ASP A 295 7.65 72.80 -24.32
CA ASP A 295 8.83 72.59 -25.20
C ASP A 295 10.18 72.03 -24.66
N HIS A 296 10.79 71.25 -25.56
CA HIS A 296 12.20 70.95 -25.77
C HIS A 296 12.94 69.84 -24.98
N ARG A 297 13.28 68.80 -25.78
CA ARG A 297 14.61 68.20 -25.97
C ARG A 297 15.28 67.40 -24.83
N SER A 298 15.40 66.10 -25.10
CA SER A 298 16.62 65.26 -25.05
C SER A 298 17.67 65.44 -23.94
N ARG A 299 18.04 64.30 -23.30
CA ARG A 299 19.42 63.75 -23.09
C ARG A 299 19.60 63.11 -21.70
N PHE A 300 19.90 61.81 -21.72
CA PHE A 300 21.11 61.17 -21.13
C PHE A 300 21.77 61.83 -19.90
N ARG A 301 21.83 61.12 -18.75
CA ARG A 301 23.06 60.50 -18.15
C ARG A 301 22.89 60.10 -16.68
N LEU A 302 23.60 59.02 -16.33
CA LEU A 302 23.97 58.57 -14.98
C LEU A 302 24.82 59.62 -14.21
N HIS A 303 24.63 59.73 -12.88
CA HIS A 303 25.61 59.33 -11.85
C HIS A 303 25.19 59.72 -10.41
N ALA A 304 25.24 58.72 -9.52
CA ALA A 304 25.80 58.67 -8.17
C ALA A 304 25.69 59.85 -7.14
N ALA A 305 25.43 59.42 -5.89
CA ALA A 305 26.21 59.70 -4.66
C ALA A 305 25.62 60.57 -3.52
N ARG A 306 25.53 59.90 -2.35
CA ARG A 306 25.93 60.35 -0.99
C ARG A 306 25.09 61.39 -0.21
N ARG A 307 24.70 60.99 1.02
CA ARG A 307 25.13 61.50 2.37
C ARG A 307 23.95 61.36 3.36
N ARG A 308 24.05 60.48 4.39
CA ARG A 308 24.54 60.73 5.77
C ARG A 308 23.77 61.79 6.58
N ARG A 309 23.12 61.34 7.66
CA ARG A 309 22.97 61.93 9.02
C ARG A 309 21.95 61.04 9.76
N GLY A 310 22.03 60.69 11.04
CA GLY A 310 22.94 60.94 12.15
C GLY A 310 22.30 60.29 13.39
N ARG A 311 23.09 59.57 14.20
CA ARG A 311 22.74 59.17 15.58
C ARG A 311 22.89 60.38 16.53
N PRO A 312 22.29 60.36 17.74
CA PRO A 312 22.91 59.77 18.96
C PRO A 312 21.94 58.76 19.64
N GLY A 313 22.33 57.72 20.39
CA GLY A 313 23.08 57.71 21.67
C GLY A 313 22.08 57.86 22.84
N GLY A 314 21.98 57.08 23.91
CA GLY A 314 22.68 55.92 24.50
C GLY A 314 22.07 55.65 25.90
N GLY A 315 22.44 54.53 26.55
CA GLY A 315 22.13 54.20 27.98
C GLY A 315 21.03 53.12 28.14
N ALA A 316 21.31 51.83 28.40
CA ALA A 316 21.93 51.18 29.56
C ALA A 316 21.07 51.21 30.84
N GLY A 317 20.52 50.05 31.24
CA GLY A 317 19.80 49.88 32.50
C GLY A 317 19.21 48.48 32.73
N ARG A 318 19.97 47.65 33.45
CA ARG A 318 19.68 46.37 34.17
C ARG A 318 18.20 45.98 34.40
N ARG A 319 17.83 44.73 34.04
CA ARG A 319 17.61 43.52 34.90
C ARG A 319 16.54 43.68 35.98
N ASP A 320 15.51 42.82 35.91
CA ASP A 320 15.05 42.00 37.04
C ASP A 320 14.26 40.76 36.60
N VAL A 321 14.55 39.67 37.31
CA VAL A 321 14.01 38.31 37.23
C VAL A 321 13.35 38.04 38.57
N VAL A 322 12.09 37.58 38.61
CA VAL A 322 11.42 36.69 39.61
C VAL A 322 9.94 36.55 39.15
N ARG A 323 9.13 35.50 39.32
CA ARG A 323 9.17 34.02 39.39
C ARG A 323 7.72 33.59 39.72
N ARG A 324 7.16 32.62 38.98
CA ARG A 324 6.00 31.71 39.30
C ARG A 324 4.62 32.36 39.61
N SER A 325 3.49 31.89 39.06
CA SER A 325 2.82 30.62 39.39
C SER A 325 1.64 30.35 38.42
N GLY A 326 1.39 29.11 37.99
CA GLY A 326 0.07 28.68 37.45
C GLY A 326 -0.80 28.03 38.54
N PRO A 327 -1.80 27.17 38.23
CA PRO A 327 -2.78 27.14 37.12
C PRO A 327 -4.24 26.90 37.64
N ARG A 328 -5.27 26.86 36.74
CA ARG A 328 -6.53 26.04 36.76
C ARG A 328 -7.68 26.78 36.03
N HIS A 329 -8.17 26.30 34.88
CA HIS A 329 -9.22 25.28 34.67
C HIS A 329 -10.62 25.64 35.21
N ALA A 330 -11.46 26.26 34.36
CA ALA A 330 -12.94 26.09 34.36
C ALA A 330 -13.55 26.65 33.05
N GLY A 331 -13.51 25.89 31.96
CA GLY A 331 -14.13 26.27 30.67
C GLY A 331 -14.89 25.12 29.95
N GLY A 332 -15.01 23.95 30.59
CA GLY A 332 -15.44 22.71 29.93
C GLY A 332 -16.95 22.52 29.73
N ALA A 333 -17.81 23.30 30.39
CA ALA A 333 -19.27 23.07 30.35
C ALA A 333 -19.96 23.69 29.12
N ALA A 334 -19.50 24.86 28.66
CA ALA A 334 -20.12 25.57 27.54
C ALA A 334 -19.79 24.93 26.17
N ALA A 335 -18.59 24.36 26.01
CA ALA A 335 -18.18 23.71 24.78
C ALA A 335 -18.91 22.38 24.51
N ARG A 336 -19.23 21.62 25.58
CA ARG A 336 -19.91 20.31 25.45
C ARG A 336 -21.40 20.43 25.11
N ARG A 337 -22.08 21.51 25.52
CA ARG A 337 -23.49 21.76 25.14
C ARG A 337 -23.64 22.14 23.66
N ARG A 338 -22.68 22.89 23.09
CA ARG A 338 -22.72 23.28 21.67
C ARG A 338 -22.48 22.10 20.72
N LEU A 339 -21.63 21.14 21.10
CA LEU A 339 -21.37 19.93 20.30
C LEU A 339 -22.57 18.97 20.26
N ARG A 340 -23.32 18.82 21.37
CA ARG A 340 -24.53 17.96 21.38
C ARG A 340 -25.70 18.56 20.57
N ALA A 341 -25.83 19.88 20.54
CA ALA A 341 -26.86 20.55 19.72
C ALA A 341 -26.57 20.47 18.21
N ALA A 342 -25.29 20.40 17.81
CA ALA A 342 -24.89 20.22 16.41
C ALA A 342 -25.08 18.77 15.94
N ALA A 343 -24.81 17.78 16.81
CA ALA A 343 -24.99 16.36 16.48
C ALA A 343 -26.47 15.96 16.29
N GLY A 344 -27.40 16.60 17.04
CA GLY A 344 -28.83 16.31 16.92
C GLY A 344 -29.49 16.85 15.65
N ARG A 345 -28.94 17.88 15.01
CA ARG A 345 -29.48 18.45 13.76
C ARG A 345 -29.08 17.65 12.52
N GLY A 346 -27.85 17.14 12.47
CA GLY A 346 -27.38 16.33 11.34
C GLY A 346 -28.09 14.96 11.23
N ALA A 347 -28.50 14.37 12.36
CA ALA A 347 -29.25 13.11 12.36
C ALA A 347 -30.70 13.27 11.84
N ALA A 348 -31.31 14.45 12.03
CA ALA A 348 -32.67 14.73 11.55
C ALA A 348 -32.72 15.07 10.05
N GLU A 349 -31.63 15.60 9.47
CA GLU A 349 -31.51 15.87 8.03
C GLU A 349 -31.32 14.57 7.23
N HIS A 350 -30.48 13.64 7.70
CA HIS A 350 -30.28 12.35 7.02
C HIS A 350 -31.49 11.40 7.08
N ALA A 351 -32.35 11.53 8.09
CA ALA A 351 -33.60 10.76 8.15
C ALA A 351 -34.68 11.27 7.16
N ARG A 352 -34.61 12.54 6.74
CA ARG A 352 -35.55 13.12 5.75
C ARG A 352 -35.16 12.78 4.32
N ASP A 353 -33.87 12.71 4.01
CA ASP A 353 -33.39 12.34 2.66
C ASP A 353 -33.60 10.86 2.34
N ALA A 354 -33.65 9.97 3.35
CA ALA A 354 -33.93 8.55 3.16
C ALA A 354 -35.42 8.23 2.89
N ALA A 355 -36.33 9.17 3.14
CA ALA A 355 -37.78 8.98 2.97
C ALA A 355 -38.33 9.50 1.63
N ALA A 356 -37.49 10.09 0.77
CA ALA A 356 -37.89 10.71 -0.49
C ALA A 356 -37.28 9.99 -1.73
N LEU A 357 -37.69 8.74 -1.96
CA LEU A 357 -37.47 8.05 -3.24
C LEU A 357 -38.77 7.35 -3.68
N PRO A 358 -39.52 7.89 -4.67
CA PRO A 358 -40.62 7.15 -5.28
C PRO A 358 -40.15 6.36 -6.52
N ALA A 359 -40.57 5.11 -6.54
CA ALA A 359 -40.85 4.25 -7.69
C ALA A 359 -40.66 4.84 -9.10
N ARG A 360 -39.57 4.46 -9.78
CA ARG A 360 -39.49 4.38 -11.25
C ARG A 360 -38.70 3.13 -11.67
N ALA A 361 -39.25 1.97 -11.36
CA ALA A 361 -38.91 0.71 -12.02
C ALA A 361 -40.05 0.38 -13.01
N HIS A 362 -39.82 0.68 -14.29
CA HIS A 362 -40.38 0.05 -15.49
C HIS A 362 -40.42 1.05 -16.64
N ARG A 363 -39.41 1.00 -17.53
CA ARG A 363 -39.58 1.08 -18.99
C ARG A 363 -38.21 1.03 -19.69
N ARG A 364 -38.17 0.21 -20.76
CA ARG A 364 -37.16 0.11 -21.84
C ARG A 364 -35.94 -0.78 -21.59
N ARG A 365 -36.14 -2.09 -21.82
CA ARG A 365 -35.11 -2.94 -22.46
C ARG A 365 -35.11 -2.68 -23.96
N PRO A 366 -33.97 -2.48 -24.64
CA PRO A 366 -33.87 -2.67 -26.08
C PRO A 366 -33.81 -4.18 -26.40
N ALA A 367 -34.55 -4.59 -27.41
CA ALA A 367 -34.60 -5.96 -27.92
C ALA A 367 -33.26 -6.36 -28.57
N ALA A 368 -32.87 -7.63 -28.39
CA ALA A 368 -31.74 -8.24 -29.07
C ALA A 368 -32.01 -8.45 -30.57
N PRO A 369 -31.01 -8.29 -31.47
CA PRO A 369 -31.17 -8.65 -32.88
C PRO A 369 -31.16 -10.17 -33.07
N ARG A 370 -32.07 -10.67 -33.91
CA ARG A 370 -32.14 -12.07 -34.37
C ARG A 370 -30.95 -12.42 -35.29
N PRO A 371 -30.45 -13.66 -35.28
CA PRO A 371 -29.38 -14.11 -36.18
C PRO A 371 -29.97 -14.49 -37.55
N GLY A 372 -29.49 -13.88 -38.62
CA GLY A 372 -29.84 -14.27 -40.00
C GLY A 372 -29.92 -13.10 -40.97
N ALA A 373 -28.78 -12.50 -41.30
CA ALA A 373 -28.60 -11.64 -42.48
C ALA A 373 -27.10 -11.32 -42.67
N ALA A 374 -26.30 -12.32 -43.05
CA ALA A 374 -24.91 -12.14 -43.43
C ALA A 374 -24.55 -13.11 -44.57
N LEU A 375 -25.35 -13.08 -45.63
CA LEU A 375 -25.07 -13.72 -46.92
C LEU A 375 -25.71 -12.86 -48.02
N ASP A 376 -25.24 -11.61 -48.21
CA ASP A 376 -25.51 -10.92 -49.49
C ASP A 376 -24.59 -9.72 -49.82
N THR A 377 -23.37 -9.66 -49.28
CA THR A 377 -22.42 -8.56 -49.58
C THR A 377 -21.18 -8.99 -50.35
N ALA A 378 -21.20 -10.18 -50.98
CA ALA A 378 -20.07 -10.71 -51.75
C ALA A 378 -20.33 -10.85 -53.27
N ARG A 379 -21.30 -10.11 -53.85
CA ARG A 379 -21.60 -10.21 -55.30
C ARG A 379 -21.85 -8.88 -56.03
N ARG A 380 -21.25 -7.77 -55.57
CA ARG A 380 -21.36 -6.47 -56.26
C ARG A 380 -20.07 -5.63 -56.30
N ARG A 381 -18.92 -6.30 -56.42
CA ARG A 381 -17.66 -5.70 -56.92
C ARG A 381 -16.97 -6.72 -57.82
N GLY A 382 -17.28 -6.63 -59.11
CA GLY A 382 -16.86 -7.56 -60.16
C GLY A 382 -17.75 -7.30 -61.37
N GLY A 383 -17.42 -6.24 -62.10
CA GLY A 383 -18.17 -5.69 -63.23
C GLY A 383 -17.56 -4.34 -63.59
#